data_AF-A0A4R1FWU8-F1
#
_entry.id   AF-A0A4R1FWU8-F1
#
_cell.length_a   1.000
_cell.length_b   1.000
_cell.length_c   1.000
_cell.angle_alpha   90.00
_cell.angle_beta   90.00
_cell.angle_gamma   90.00
#
_symmetry.space_group_name_H-M   'P 1'
#
loop_
_entity.id
_entity.type
_entity.pdbx_description
1 polymer ?
#
loop_
_entity_poly.entity_id
_entity_poly.type
_entity_poly.pdbx_seq_one_letter_code
_entity_poly.pdbx_strand_id
1 'polypeptide(L)'
;MTADAIVLAGGRASRMGGIDKPAIMIGGRSMLDAALDSVRDCAEVVVVGPHRHELDARFGQVREVPPGSGPVAAIGTGLTALGSAAPWVVVLAADMPFLTDETVHELLRSAAASSADAVFAIDDSGRPQYLVGAWRRSALVTALAELGSLVNQPMKAIVPAATVLVELPDIADCDTHDEVRRARESFAADRAAPRLDLTEARERIGAGLTPLVAYEAALSEVAGAALAAPITAAGPLPRFDVSAMDGYAVCGDGPWQLRRDVGFAGGARPTGLLPGEAVRIATGAHVPDGTTSVVRDEFAALTGDELARLPDSPIRGDVRKSGEDSNIGDLVAPAGTRVTAALRSAAASVEVTTGTVRGPVRARIVMTGDEIRSTGPLQTGQTRDSIGPVLPDLLAGCGVRVVDRVHLRDTVHGFDDMLTDTADFDLLVVVGATGGGAADQLRTAIARAEADIVVPRLALRPGGSTIVAELPSGPTVLGLPGNPFAAIAVLLALTPAIVAARTGSPLPRAILGPLHNAAAITAPVHRITPARYASDGGWLGDPTVRTAHLAGLIDRDGLVIVPPDATDGTTVEFLPLLS
;
A
#
# COMPACT_ATOMS: atom_id res chain seq x y z
N MET A 1 14.89 -20.65 -22.06
CA MET A 1 14.71 -22.12 -22.12
C MET A 1 13.90 -22.41 -23.37
N THR A 2 14.26 -23.39 -24.18
CA THR A 2 13.52 -23.71 -25.41
C THR A 2 12.35 -24.63 -25.11
N ALA A 3 11.17 -24.30 -25.63
CA ALA A 3 9.96 -25.07 -25.49
C ALA A 3 9.16 -25.05 -26.80
N ASP A 4 8.44 -26.13 -27.07
CA ASP A 4 7.37 -26.17 -28.07
C ASP A 4 6.02 -26.02 -27.40
N ALA A 5 4.96 -25.73 -28.14
CA ALA A 5 3.61 -25.64 -27.59
C ALA A 5 2.58 -26.48 -28.37
N ILE A 6 1.64 -27.05 -27.62
CA ILE A 6 0.45 -27.73 -28.12
C ILE A 6 -0.76 -26.99 -27.55
N VAL A 7 -1.55 -26.37 -28.44
CA VAL A 7 -2.78 -25.64 -28.08
C VAL A 7 -3.98 -26.48 -28.47
N LEU A 8 -4.79 -26.87 -27.48
CA LEU A 8 -5.96 -27.71 -27.68
C LEU A 8 -7.17 -26.83 -27.99
N ALA A 9 -7.58 -26.80 -29.26
CA ALA A 9 -8.68 -25.99 -29.78
C ALA A 9 -9.89 -26.83 -30.22
N GLY A 10 -10.02 -28.04 -29.67
CA GLY A 10 -11.11 -28.98 -29.91
C GLY A 10 -11.99 -29.20 -28.68
N GLY A 11 -13.18 -29.76 -28.88
CA GLY A 11 -14.12 -30.06 -27.81
C GLY A 11 -15.55 -30.15 -28.32
N ARG A 12 -16.43 -30.87 -27.60
CA ARG A 12 -17.85 -31.02 -27.99
C ARG A 12 -18.73 -29.84 -27.55
N ALA A 13 -18.23 -28.97 -26.66
CA ALA A 13 -18.95 -27.81 -26.10
C ALA A 13 -20.41 -28.12 -25.72
N SER A 14 -20.65 -29.31 -25.17
CA SER A 14 -22.00 -29.88 -24.98
C SER A 14 -22.90 -29.00 -24.10
N ARG A 15 -22.29 -28.30 -23.13
CA ARG A 15 -22.95 -27.37 -22.20
C ARG A 15 -23.30 -26.01 -22.82
N MET A 16 -22.75 -25.71 -23.99
CA MET A 16 -22.97 -24.46 -24.73
C MET A 16 -23.64 -24.70 -26.08
N GLY A 17 -24.36 -25.82 -26.24
CA GLY A 17 -25.09 -26.12 -27.48
C GLY A 17 -24.20 -26.43 -28.69
N GLY A 18 -22.94 -26.84 -28.49
CA GLY A 18 -22.03 -27.20 -29.57
C GLY A 18 -21.31 -26.01 -30.23
N ILE A 19 -21.33 -24.83 -29.61
CA ILE A 19 -20.63 -23.63 -30.08
C ILE A 19 -19.11 -23.85 -30.04
N ASP A 20 -18.41 -23.32 -31.05
CA ASP A 20 -16.95 -23.28 -31.12
C ASP A 20 -16.38 -22.34 -30.05
N LYS A 21 -16.13 -22.87 -28.85
CA LYS A 21 -15.63 -22.12 -27.70
C LYS A 21 -14.35 -21.33 -28.02
N PRO A 22 -13.26 -21.91 -28.57
CA PRO A 22 -12.05 -21.14 -28.87
C PRO A 22 -12.27 -19.90 -29.74
N ALA A 23 -13.30 -19.89 -30.61
CA ALA A 23 -13.64 -18.74 -31.46
C ALA A 23 -14.47 -17.64 -30.75
N ILE A 24 -14.89 -17.85 -29.50
CA ILE A 24 -15.65 -16.84 -28.77
C ILE A 24 -14.77 -15.62 -28.51
N MET A 25 -15.26 -14.45 -28.92
CA MET A 25 -14.59 -13.17 -28.71
C MET A 25 -14.78 -12.67 -27.28
N ILE A 26 -13.67 -12.39 -26.60
CA ILE A 26 -13.59 -11.70 -25.32
C ILE A 26 -12.62 -10.53 -25.50
N GLY A 27 -13.14 -9.31 -25.40
CA GLY A 27 -12.27 -8.14 -25.47
C GLY A 27 -11.71 -7.75 -26.84
N GLY A 28 -12.35 -8.21 -27.91
CA GLY A 28 -11.90 -7.97 -29.29
C GLY A 28 -10.86 -8.98 -29.80
N ARG A 29 -10.53 -10.01 -29.00
CA ARG A 29 -9.71 -11.16 -29.41
C ARG A 29 -10.47 -12.46 -29.15
N SER A 30 -10.17 -13.52 -29.91
CA SER A 30 -10.73 -14.85 -29.60
C SER A 30 -9.97 -15.49 -28.42
N MET A 31 -10.58 -16.48 -27.75
CA MET A 31 -9.88 -17.25 -26.71
C MET A 31 -8.70 -18.04 -27.27
N LEU A 32 -8.82 -18.50 -28.53
CA LEU A 32 -7.72 -19.12 -29.26
C LEU A 32 -6.55 -18.16 -29.46
N ASP A 33 -6.82 -16.92 -29.86
CA ASP A 33 -5.76 -15.91 -30.05
C ASP A 33 -5.05 -15.62 -28.73
N ALA A 34 -5.77 -15.55 -27.61
CA ALA A 34 -5.18 -15.37 -26.28
C ALA A 34 -4.21 -16.52 -25.94
N ALA A 35 -4.61 -17.77 -26.19
CA ALA A 35 -3.75 -18.93 -25.99
C ALA A 35 -2.52 -18.90 -26.93
N LEU A 36 -2.70 -18.55 -28.20
CA LEU A 36 -1.61 -18.48 -29.18
C LEU A 36 -0.60 -17.37 -28.88
N ASP A 37 -1.08 -16.19 -28.46
CA ASP A 37 -0.23 -15.08 -28.05
C ASP A 37 0.62 -15.45 -26.82
N SER A 38 0.08 -16.23 -25.89
CA SER A 38 0.80 -16.67 -24.69
C SER A 38 1.99 -17.59 -24.99
N VAL A 39 1.99 -18.27 -26.13
CA VAL A 39 3.06 -19.21 -26.56
C VAL A 39 3.88 -18.68 -27.74
N ARG A 40 3.80 -17.37 -28.03
CA ARG A 40 4.51 -16.76 -29.17
C ARG A 40 6.03 -16.96 -29.16
N ASP A 41 6.62 -17.14 -27.97
CA ASP A 41 8.05 -17.33 -27.77
C ASP A 41 8.48 -18.82 -27.82
N CYS A 42 7.53 -19.74 -28.01
CA CYS A 42 7.83 -21.16 -28.23
C CYS A 42 8.40 -21.38 -29.65
N ALA A 43 9.31 -22.34 -29.77
CA ALA A 43 10.03 -22.61 -31.03
C ALA A 43 9.09 -23.10 -32.13
N GLU A 44 8.16 -23.98 -31.78
CA GLU A 44 7.11 -24.47 -32.66
C GLU A 44 5.79 -24.58 -31.90
N VAL A 45 4.69 -24.27 -32.58
CA VAL A 45 3.35 -24.27 -31.98
C VAL A 45 2.41 -25.05 -32.89
N VAL A 46 1.76 -26.06 -32.31
CA VAL A 46 0.75 -26.89 -32.99
C VAL A 46 -0.61 -26.71 -32.34
N VAL A 47 -1.61 -26.37 -33.15
CA VAL A 47 -3.02 -26.31 -32.76
C VAL A 47 -3.69 -27.64 -33.09
N VAL A 48 -4.33 -28.25 -32.10
CA VAL A 48 -5.02 -29.54 -32.25
C VAL A 48 -6.53 -29.34 -32.17
N GLY A 49 -7.23 -29.62 -33.26
CA GLY A 49 -8.68 -29.46 -33.34
C GLY A 49 -9.21 -29.38 -34.78
N PRO A 50 -10.45 -28.91 -34.99
CA PRO A 50 -10.96 -28.58 -36.32
C PRO A 50 -10.03 -27.60 -37.06
N HIS A 51 -9.89 -27.77 -38.37
CA HIS A 51 -9.05 -26.88 -39.19
C HIS A 51 -9.63 -25.46 -39.23
N ARG A 52 -8.75 -24.46 -39.11
CA ARG A 52 -9.06 -23.03 -39.06
C ARG A 52 -8.27 -22.30 -40.14
N HIS A 53 -8.97 -21.71 -41.09
CA HIS A 53 -8.36 -21.02 -42.23
C HIS A 53 -7.77 -19.66 -41.84
N GLU A 54 -8.23 -19.11 -40.71
CA GLU A 54 -7.86 -17.82 -40.15
C GLU A 54 -6.52 -17.83 -39.39
N LEU A 55 -5.96 -19.02 -39.09
CA LEU A 55 -4.70 -19.12 -38.36
C LEU A 55 -3.50 -18.82 -39.26
N ASP A 56 -2.53 -18.10 -38.70
CA ASP A 56 -1.23 -17.84 -39.34
C ASP A 56 -0.55 -19.15 -39.75
N ALA A 57 0.06 -19.17 -40.95
CA ALA A 57 0.75 -20.32 -41.51
C ALA A 57 1.93 -20.82 -40.65
N ARG A 58 2.42 -20.01 -39.70
CA ARG A 58 3.42 -20.42 -38.70
C ARG A 58 2.91 -21.48 -37.73
N PHE A 59 1.59 -21.59 -37.56
CA PHE A 59 0.98 -22.55 -36.63
C PHE A 59 0.67 -23.86 -37.34
N GLY A 60 1.29 -24.95 -36.90
CA GLY A 60 0.94 -26.29 -37.35
C GLY A 60 -0.50 -26.61 -36.94
N GLN A 61 -1.30 -27.20 -37.83
CA GLN A 61 -2.67 -27.58 -37.51
C GLN A 61 -2.86 -29.07 -37.75
N VAL A 62 -3.30 -29.78 -36.72
CA VAL A 62 -3.62 -31.21 -36.79
C VAL A 62 -4.92 -31.50 -36.07
N ARG A 63 -5.46 -32.70 -36.27
CA ARG A 63 -6.69 -33.14 -35.62
C ARG A 63 -6.53 -34.58 -35.17
N GLU A 64 -6.94 -34.86 -33.93
CA GLU A 64 -6.96 -36.20 -33.39
C GLU A 64 -7.92 -37.10 -34.16
N VAL A 65 -7.56 -38.38 -34.28
CA VAL A 65 -8.35 -39.39 -35.00
C VAL A 65 -8.68 -40.56 -34.05
N PRO A 66 -9.97 -40.89 -33.85
CA PRO A 66 -11.16 -40.19 -34.32
C PRO A 66 -11.33 -38.78 -33.72
N PRO A 67 -11.98 -37.83 -34.40
CA PRO A 67 -12.27 -36.52 -33.83
C PRO A 67 -13.06 -36.59 -32.52
N GLY A 68 -12.69 -35.76 -31.54
CA GLY A 68 -13.33 -35.72 -30.23
C GLY A 68 -12.90 -36.87 -29.31
N SER A 69 -11.73 -37.47 -29.54
CA SER A 69 -11.16 -38.56 -28.71
C SER A 69 -10.58 -38.09 -27.37
N GLY A 70 -10.80 -36.83 -26.98
CA GLY A 70 -10.39 -36.29 -25.69
C GLY A 70 -8.98 -35.65 -25.69
N PRO A 71 -8.61 -35.02 -24.56
CA PRO A 71 -7.41 -34.18 -24.48
C PRO A 71 -6.10 -34.97 -24.62
N VAL A 72 -6.03 -36.19 -24.09
CA VAL A 72 -4.81 -37.02 -24.17
C VAL A 72 -4.52 -37.44 -25.62
N ALA A 73 -5.55 -37.82 -26.39
CA ALA A 73 -5.41 -38.11 -27.82
C ALA A 73 -4.98 -36.87 -28.62
N ALA A 74 -5.51 -35.69 -28.26
CA ALA A 74 -5.13 -34.44 -28.86
C ALA A 74 -3.66 -34.08 -28.57
N ILE A 75 -3.20 -34.22 -27.32
CA ILE A 75 -1.79 -34.01 -26.94
C ILE A 75 -0.87 -34.96 -27.70
N GLY A 76 -1.19 -36.25 -27.79
CA GLY A 76 -0.38 -37.21 -28.55
C GLY A 76 -0.30 -36.89 -30.04
N THR A 77 -1.41 -36.43 -30.63
CA THR A 77 -1.45 -35.99 -32.04
C THR A 77 -0.60 -34.73 -32.25
N GLY A 78 -0.74 -33.73 -31.38
CA GLY A 78 0.07 -32.51 -31.43
C GLY A 78 1.56 -32.79 -31.26
N LEU A 79 1.92 -33.67 -30.32
CA LEU A 79 3.31 -34.05 -30.06
C LEU A 79 3.96 -34.75 -31.25
N THR A 80 3.21 -35.55 -32.00
CA THR A 80 3.68 -36.21 -33.23
C THR A 80 3.90 -35.21 -34.37
N ALA A 81 3.18 -34.09 -34.35
CA ALA A 81 3.26 -33.06 -35.38
C ALA A 81 4.39 -32.05 -35.16
N LEU A 82 4.92 -31.95 -33.94
CA LEU A 82 6.08 -31.10 -33.63
C LEU A 82 7.35 -31.67 -34.27
N GLY A 83 7.93 -30.93 -35.22
CA GLY A 83 9.21 -31.25 -35.87
C GLY A 83 10.45 -30.83 -35.07
N SER A 84 10.28 -29.87 -34.17
CA SER A 84 11.26 -29.39 -33.21
C SER A 84 11.57 -30.44 -32.13
N ALA A 85 12.80 -30.38 -31.59
CA ALA A 85 13.27 -31.25 -30.51
C ALA A 85 13.42 -30.49 -29.18
N ALA A 86 12.59 -29.47 -28.94
CA ALA A 86 12.69 -28.71 -27.69
C ALA A 86 12.50 -29.62 -26.47
N PRO A 87 13.29 -29.44 -25.40
CA PRO A 87 13.25 -30.30 -24.22
C PRO A 87 11.95 -30.17 -23.41
N TRP A 88 11.20 -29.08 -23.62
CA TRP A 88 9.93 -28.80 -22.96
C TRP A 88 8.79 -28.67 -23.96
N VAL A 89 7.60 -29.10 -23.54
CA VAL A 89 6.35 -28.96 -24.28
C VAL A 89 5.34 -28.28 -23.38
N VAL A 90 4.88 -27.10 -23.76
CA VAL A 90 3.78 -26.37 -23.12
C VAL A 90 2.46 -26.90 -23.70
N VAL A 91 1.51 -27.25 -22.84
CA VAL A 91 0.17 -27.69 -23.23
C VAL A 91 -0.83 -26.68 -22.67
N LEU A 92 -1.65 -26.09 -23.55
CA LEU A 92 -2.67 -25.11 -23.20
C LEU A 92 -4.05 -25.51 -23.75
N ALA A 93 -5.10 -25.30 -22.97
CA ALA A 93 -6.47 -25.25 -23.47
C ALA A 93 -6.77 -23.89 -24.11
N ALA A 94 -7.51 -23.88 -25.22
CA ALA A 94 -7.84 -22.66 -25.95
C ALA A 94 -9.12 -21.95 -25.45
N ASP A 95 -9.74 -22.39 -24.36
CA ASP A 95 -10.94 -21.79 -23.77
C ASP A 95 -10.63 -20.96 -22.50
N MET A 96 -9.40 -20.47 -22.39
CA MET A 96 -8.92 -19.64 -21.28
C MET A 96 -8.59 -18.22 -21.78
N PRO A 97 -9.52 -17.25 -21.61
CA PRO A 97 -9.45 -15.95 -22.28
C PRO A 97 -8.36 -15.00 -21.76
N PHE A 98 -7.81 -15.28 -20.59
CA PHE A 98 -6.89 -14.38 -19.88
C PHE A 98 -5.45 -14.91 -19.81
N LEU A 99 -5.14 -16.02 -20.51
CA LEU A 99 -3.76 -16.49 -20.63
C LEU A 99 -2.85 -15.40 -21.21
N THR A 100 -1.65 -15.31 -20.64
CA THR A 100 -0.61 -14.34 -21.02
C THR A 100 0.74 -15.04 -21.23
N ASP A 101 1.66 -14.37 -21.92
CA ASP A 101 3.04 -14.84 -22.03
C ASP A 101 3.72 -14.97 -20.65
N GLU A 102 3.43 -14.08 -19.69
CA GLU A 102 3.93 -14.18 -18.30
C GLU A 102 3.50 -15.50 -17.63
N THR A 103 2.29 -15.99 -17.92
CA THR A 103 1.79 -17.29 -17.44
C THR A 103 2.68 -18.44 -17.91
N VAL A 104 3.00 -18.47 -19.21
CA VAL A 104 3.85 -19.51 -19.80
C VAL A 104 5.30 -19.40 -19.31
N HIS A 105 5.81 -18.18 -19.17
CA HIS A 105 7.15 -17.93 -18.62
C HIS A 105 7.29 -18.42 -17.18
N GLU A 106 6.28 -18.25 -16.33
CA GLU A 106 6.30 -18.73 -14.96
C GLU A 106 6.28 -20.27 -14.90
N LEU A 107 5.45 -20.94 -15.72
CA LEU A 107 5.47 -22.40 -15.83
C LEU A 107 6.86 -22.93 -16.21
N LEU A 108 7.48 -22.34 -17.23
CA LEU A 108 8.81 -22.73 -17.70
C LEU A 108 9.91 -22.40 -16.68
N ARG A 109 9.78 -21.29 -15.95
CA ARG A 109 10.72 -20.90 -14.89
C ARG A 109 10.66 -21.88 -13.72
N SER A 110 9.45 -22.22 -13.27
CA SER A 110 9.21 -23.20 -12.21
C SER A 110 9.66 -24.61 -12.64
N ALA A 111 9.49 -24.95 -13.91
CA ALA A 111 10.01 -26.18 -14.49
C ALA A 111 11.54 -26.22 -14.49
N ALA A 112 12.19 -25.11 -14.86
CA ALA A 112 13.65 -24.99 -14.84
C ALA A 112 14.25 -25.04 -13.43
N ALA A 113 13.53 -24.52 -12.45
CA ALA A 113 13.95 -24.45 -11.05
C ALA A 113 13.71 -25.76 -10.28
N SER A 114 12.98 -26.72 -10.87
CA SER A 114 12.63 -27.98 -10.22
C SER A 114 13.23 -29.19 -10.97
N SER A 115 13.24 -30.35 -10.31
CA SER A 115 13.52 -31.63 -10.96
C SER A 115 12.25 -32.31 -11.49
N ALA A 116 11.14 -31.56 -11.60
CA ALA A 116 9.85 -32.10 -11.98
C ALA A 116 9.81 -32.49 -13.46
N ASP A 117 9.00 -33.51 -13.75
CA ASP A 117 8.72 -33.95 -15.12
C ASP A 117 7.55 -33.18 -15.73
N ALA A 118 6.70 -32.56 -14.90
CA ALA A 118 5.68 -31.63 -15.34
C ALA A 118 5.43 -30.54 -14.28
N VAL A 119 5.04 -29.36 -14.75
CA VAL A 119 4.54 -28.26 -13.93
C VAL A 119 3.15 -27.87 -14.43
N PHE A 120 2.17 -27.83 -13.54
CA PHE A 120 0.81 -27.39 -13.88
C PHE A 120 0.41 -26.15 -13.09
N ALA A 121 -0.50 -25.39 -13.67
CA ALA A 121 -1.13 -24.30 -12.98
C ALA A 121 -2.17 -24.79 -11.98
N ILE A 122 -2.31 -24.07 -10.86
CA ILE A 122 -3.44 -24.16 -9.93
C ILE A 122 -4.25 -22.87 -10.10
N ASP A 123 -5.57 -23.00 -10.24
CA ASP A 123 -6.47 -21.85 -10.29
C ASP A 123 -6.72 -21.25 -8.91
N ASP A 124 -7.41 -20.11 -8.87
CA ASP A 124 -7.72 -19.38 -7.63
C ASP A 124 -8.53 -20.23 -6.62
N SER A 125 -9.13 -21.35 -7.04
CA SER A 125 -9.86 -22.29 -6.18
C SER A 125 -8.99 -23.40 -5.58
N GLY A 126 -7.69 -23.41 -5.88
CA GLY A 126 -6.78 -24.47 -5.47
C GLY A 126 -6.87 -25.72 -6.35
N ARG A 127 -7.56 -25.67 -7.49
CA ARG A 127 -7.76 -26.82 -8.37
C ARG A 127 -6.67 -26.89 -9.45
N PRO A 128 -6.01 -28.04 -9.64
CA PRO A 128 -5.04 -28.22 -10.70
C PRO A 128 -5.70 -28.14 -12.09
N GLN A 129 -5.13 -27.29 -12.94
CA GLN A 129 -5.49 -27.13 -14.35
C GLN A 129 -4.48 -27.90 -15.21
N TYR A 130 -4.72 -29.20 -15.40
CA TYR A 130 -3.77 -30.08 -16.11
C TYR A 130 -3.58 -29.75 -17.60
N LEU A 131 -4.47 -28.94 -18.16
CA LEU A 131 -4.36 -28.40 -19.53
C LEU A 131 -3.67 -27.04 -19.57
N VAL A 132 -3.03 -26.62 -18.48
CA VAL A 132 -2.17 -25.44 -18.41
C VAL A 132 -0.89 -25.89 -17.74
N GLY A 133 0.07 -26.37 -18.53
CA GLY A 133 1.29 -26.93 -17.97
C GLY A 133 2.47 -27.01 -18.92
N ALA A 134 3.66 -27.06 -18.33
CA ALA A 134 4.92 -27.29 -19.01
C ALA A 134 5.44 -28.70 -18.68
N TRP A 135 5.71 -29.49 -19.70
CA TRP A 135 6.11 -30.89 -19.60
C TRP A 135 7.53 -31.08 -20.09
N ARG A 136 8.32 -31.90 -19.39
CA ARG A 136 9.56 -32.42 -19.97
C ARG A 136 9.17 -33.36 -21.10
N ARG A 137 9.66 -33.10 -22.32
CA ARG A 137 9.27 -33.84 -23.53
C ARG A 137 9.41 -35.35 -23.35
N SER A 138 10.52 -35.82 -22.79
CA SER A 138 10.78 -37.24 -22.57
C SER A 138 9.76 -37.90 -21.64
N ALA A 139 9.32 -37.18 -20.60
CA ALA A 139 8.32 -37.68 -19.66
C ALA A 139 6.94 -37.75 -20.31
N LEU A 140 6.56 -36.73 -21.08
CA LEU A 140 5.30 -36.73 -21.83
C LEU A 140 5.25 -37.85 -22.86
N VAL A 141 6.33 -38.07 -23.62
CA VAL A 141 6.44 -39.19 -24.58
C VAL A 141 6.27 -40.54 -23.86
N THR A 142 6.96 -40.72 -22.73
CA THR A 142 6.89 -41.97 -21.95
C THR A 142 5.49 -42.21 -21.42
N ALA A 143 4.87 -41.21 -20.80
CA ALA A 143 3.52 -41.31 -20.25
C ALA A 143 2.47 -41.66 -21.31
N LEU A 144 2.59 -41.12 -22.53
CA LEU A 144 1.70 -41.47 -23.64
C LEU A 144 1.94 -42.89 -24.15
N ALA A 145 3.19 -43.35 -24.19
CA ALA A 145 3.55 -44.70 -24.67
C ALA A 145 3.13 -45.83 -23.71
N GLU A 146 3.00 -45.55 -22.42
CA GLU A 146 2.53 -46.51 -21.41
C GLU A 146 1.03 -46.79 -21.49
N LEU A 147 0.26 -45.94 -22.18
CA LEU A 147 -1.16 -46.15 -22.37
C LEU A 147 -1.44 -47.15 -23.51
N GLY A 148 -2.27 -48.14 -23.25
CA GLY A 148 -2.74 -49.07 -24.29
C GLY A 148 -3.65 -48.42 -25.35
N SER A 149 -4.19 -47.24 -25.07
CA SER A 149 -4.94 -46.40 -26.01
C SER A 149 -5.00 -44.96 -25.48
N LEU A 150 -4.85 -43.98 -26.37
CA LEU A 150 -5.00 -42.55 -26.03
C LEU A 150 -6.46 -42.07 -26.06
N VAL A 151 -7.36 -42.86 -26.64
CA VAL A 151 -8.75 -42.48 -26.88
C VAL A 151 -9.53 -42.41 -25.56
N ASN A 152 -10.20 -41.29 -25.33
CA ASN A 152 -11.02 -40.98 -24.15
C ASN A 152 -10.28 -41.12 -22.80
N GLN A 153 -8.95 -40.95 -22.80
CA GLN A 153 -8.18 -40.95 -21.57
C GLN A 153 -8.30 -39.60 -20.85
N PRO A 154 -8.47 -39.60 -19.51
CA PRO A 154 -8.44 -38.38 -18.72
C PRO A 154 -7.01 -37.87 -18.59
N MET A 155 -6.82 -36.55 -18.42
CA MET A 155 -5.49 -35.97 -18.20
C MET A 155 -4.73 -36.63 -17.04
N LYS A 156 -5.43 -36.99 -15.96
CA LYS A 156 -4.83 -37.67 -14.80
C LYS A 156 -4.13 -38.99 -15.13
N ALA A 157 -4.45 -39.63 -16.25
CA ALA A 157 -3.82 -40.88 -16.66
C ALA A 157 -2.35 -40.71 -17.11
N ILE A 158 -1.95 -39.49 -17.49
CA ILE A 158 -0.60 -39.18 -17.96
C ILE A 158 0.18 -38.24 -17.04
N VAL A 159 -0.41 -37.82 -15.91
CA VAL A 159 0.25 -36.92 -14.95
C VAL A 159 1.38 -37.69 -14.24
N PRO A 160 2.65 -37.23 -14.33
CA PRO A 160 3.77 -37.93 -13.73
C PRO A 160 3.78 -37.75 -12.21
N ALA A 161 4.38 -38.70 -11.50
CA ALA A 161 4.53 -38.62 -10.05
C ALA A 161 5.36 -37.39 -9.62
N ALA A 162 6.39 -37.04 -10.40
CA ALA A 162 7.21 -35.85 -10.19
C ALA A 162 6.55 -34.62 -10.83
N THR A 163 5.52 -34.09 -10.17
CA THR A 163 4.78 -32.91 -10.62
C THR A 163 4.94 -31.76 -9.61
N VAL A 164 5.13 -30.54 -10.12
CA VAL A 164 5.01 -29.30 -9.34
C VAL A 164 3.74 -28.58 -9.75
N LEU A 165 3.09 -27.94 -8.79
CA LEU A 165 1.91 -27.12 -9.04
C LEU A 165 2.24 -25.67 -8.68
N VAL A 166 1.84 -24.74 -9.54
CA VAL A 166 2.14 -23.30 -9.41
C VAL A 166 0.83 -22.52 -9.45
N GLU A 167 0.61 -21.68 -8.46
CA GLU A 167 -0.53 -20.76 -8.45
C GLU A 167 -0.31 -19.68 -9.52
N LEU A 168 -1.24 -19.60 -10.48
CA LEU A 168 -1.20 -18.61 -11.55
C LEU A 168 -2.54 -17.87 -11.59
N PRO A 169 -2.55 -16.53 -11.60
CA PRO A 169 -3.78 -15.76 -11.68
C PRO A 169 -4.43 -15.90 -13.06
N ASP A 170 -5.74 -15.69 -13.12
CA ASP A 170 -6.51 -15.53 -14.37
C ASP A 170 -6.45 -16.72 -15.35
N ILE A 171 -6.26 -17.95 -14.85
CA ILE A 171 -6.22 -19.17 -15.68
C ILE A 171 -7.58 -19.89 -15.81
N ALA A 172 -8.68 -19.26 -15.40
CA ALA A 172 -9.99 -19.87 -15.41
C ALA A 172 -10.48 -20.16 -16.84
N ASP A 173 -11.02 -21.36 -17.07
CA ASP A 173 -11.67 -21.75 -18.31
C ASP A 173 -13.10 -21.20 -18.39
N CYS A 174 -13.56 -20.93 -19.61
CA CYS A 174 -14.94 -20.55 -19.89
C CYS A 174 -15.73 -21.78 -20.37
N ASP A 175 -16.56 -22.31 -19.47
CA ASP A 175 -17.29 -23.56 -19.63
C ASP A 175 -18.80 -23.37 -19.90
N THR A 176 -19.31 -22.17 -19.61
CA THR A 176 -20.73 -21.79 -19.69
C THR A 176 -20.94 -20.41 -20.33
N HIS A 177 -22.18 -20.12 -20.75
CA HIS A 177 -22.55 -18.80 -21.28
C HIS A 177 -22.43 -17.68 -20.23
N ASP A 178 -22.69 -17.98 -18.95
CA ASP A 178 -22.56 -17.01 -17.87
C ASP A 178 -21.11 -16.66 -17.58
N GLU A 179 -20.19 -17.63 -17.63
CA GLU A 179 -18.74 -17.37 -17.50
C GLU A 179 -18.21 -16.52 -18.66
N VAL A 180 -18.63 -16.78 -19.90
CA VAL A 180 -18.29 -15.93 -21.05
C VAL A 180 -18.83 -14.52 -20.88
N ARG A 181 -20.06 -14.37 -20.38
CA ARG A 181 -20.66 -13.05 -20.10
C ARG A 181 -19.85 -12.31 -19.04
N ARG A 182 -19.52 -12.95 -17.91
CA ARG A 182 -18.67 -12.37 -16.86
C ARG A 182 -17.29 -11.99 -17.39
N ALA A 183 -16.66 -12.85 -18.20
CA ALA A 183 -15.36 -12.57 -18.79
C ALA A 183 -15.40 -11.35 -19.75
N ARG A 184 -16.49 -11.20 -20.52
CA ARG A 184 -16.72 -10.02 -21.37
C ARG A 184 -16.96 -8.75 -20.54
N GLU A 185 -17.77 -8.84 -19.50
CA GLU A 185 -18.06 -7.74 -18.59
C GLU A 185 -16.79 -7.28 -17.87
N SER A 186 -16.00 -8.22 -17.35
CA SER A 186 -14.71 -7.97 -16.69
C SER A 186 -13.69 -7.34 -17.65
N PHE A 187 -13.57 -7.86 -18.88
CA PHE A 187 -12.69 -7.28 -19.90
C PHE A 187 -13.15 -5.87 -20.32
N ALA A 188 -14.46 -5.67 -20.53
CA ALA A 188 -15.01 -4.37 -20.90
C ALA A 188 -14.81 -3.33 -19.79
N ALA A 189 -14.99 -3.73 -18.52
CA ALA A 189 -14.73 -2.89 -17.36
C ALA A 189 -13.23 -2.56 -17.19
N ASP A 190 -12.32 -3.48 -17.51
CA ASP A 190 -10.87 -3.24 -17.47
C ASP A 190 -10.40 -2.27 -18.57
N ARG A 191 -10.99 -2.33 -19.77
CA ARG A 191 -10.62 -1.43 -20.88
C ARG A 191 -11.27 -0.04 -20.84
N ALA A 192 -12.44 0.11 -20.22
CA ALA A 192 -13.19 1.36 -20.23
C ALA A 192 -12.76 2.35 -19.14
N ALA A 193 -12.15 1.87 -18.04
CA ALA A 193 -11.74 2.73 -16.94
C ALA A 193 -10.33 3.32 -17.18
N PRO A 194 -10.14 4.64 -17.13
CA PRO A 194 -8.80 5.24 -17.22
C PRO A 194 -7.94 4.74 -16.06
N ARG A 195 -6.79 4.14 -16.36
CA ARG A 195 -5.80 3.78 -15.34
C ARG A 195 -5.02 5.04 -15.00
N LEU A 196 -5.10 5.46 -13.74
CA LEU A 196 -4.39 6.64 -13.26
C LEU A 196 -3.01 6.23 -12.79
N ASP A 197 -2.01 7.03 -13.12
CA ASP A 197 -0.74 6.86 -12.42
C ASP A 197 -0.86 7.29 -10.94
N LEU A 198 0.18 7.03 -10.15
CA LEU A 198 0.11 7.29 -8.70
C LEU A 198 0.01 8.79 -8.39
N THR A 199 0.61 9.64 -9.22
CA THR A 199 0.56 11.10 -9.06
C THR A 199 -0.84 11.61 -9.34
N GLU A 200 -1.40 11.24 -10.49
CA GLU A 200 -2.77 11.56 -10.89
C GLU A 200 -3.80 11.06 -9.85
N ALA A 201 -3.59 9.85 -9.32
CA ALA A 201 -4.46 9.30 -8.29
C ALA A 201 -4.44 10.15 -7.01
N ARG A 202 -3.26 10.56 -6.53
CA ARG A 202 -3.12 11.42 -5.34
C ARG A 202 -3.73 12.81 -5.56
N GLU A 203 -3.56 13.38 -6.75
CA GLU A 203 -4.18 14.66 -7.13
C GLU A 203 -5.71 14.56 -7.15
N ARG A 204 -6.28 13.51 -7.75
CA ARG A 204 -7.73 13.27 -7.74
C ARG A 204 -8.27 13.03 -6.34
N ILE A 205 -7.55 12.29 -5.50
CA ILE A 205 -7.92 12.13 -4.08
C ILE A 205 -7.96 13.49 -3.38
N GLY A 206 -6.94 14.31 -3.57
CA GLY A 206 -6.84 15.65 -2.98
C GLY A 206 -7.96 16.60 -3.41
N ALA A 207 -8.41 16.51 -4.67
CA ALA A 207 -9.44 17.38 -5.23
C ALA A 207 -10.87 16.82 -5.09
N GLY A 208 -11.02 15.50 -5.02
CA GLY A 208 -12.29 14.81 -5.15
C GLY A 208 -12.96 14.43 -3.84
N LEU A 209 -12.21 14.20 -2.76
CA LEU A 209 -12.80 13.79 -1.48
C LEU A 209 -13.35 14.97 -0.68
N THR A 210 -14.55 14.79 -0.12
CA THR A 210 -15.15 15.79 0.78
C THR A 210 -14.37 15.87 2.11
N PRO A 211 -14.07 17.07 2.65
CA PRO A 211 -13.49 17.18 3.99
C PRO A 211 -14.45 16.73 5.08
N LEU A 212 -13.93 16.15 6.17
CA LEU A 212 -14.70 15.79 7.35
C LEU A 212 -15.32 17.03 8.00
N VAL A 213 -16.45 16.80 8.67
CA VAL A 213 -17.12 17.82 9.48
C VAL A 213 -16.19 18.24 10.62
N ALA A 214 -16.04 19.54 10.79
CA ALA A 214 -15.22 20.09 11.86
C ALA A 214 -15.97 20.03 13.20
N TYR A 215 -15.25 19.78 14.29
CA TYR A 215 -15.82 19.74 15.64
C TYR A 215 -14.81 20.26 16.67
N GLU A 216 -15.30 20.70 17.83
CA GLU A 216 -14.46 21.10 18.96
C GLU A 216 -13.97 19.88 19.73
N ALA A 217 -12.68 19.84 20.05
CA ALA A 217 -12.08 18.74 20.81
C ALA A 217 -10.92 19.20 21.67
N ALA A 218 -10.61 18.42 22.71
CA ALA A 218 -9.35 18.53 23.44
C ALA A 218 -8.19 18.06 22.54
N LEU A 219 -7.19 18.92 22.32
CA LEU A 219 -6.07 18.62 21.43
C LEU A 219 -5.28 17.38 21.89
N SER A 220 -5.30 17.06 23.18
CA SER A 220 -4.70 15.86 23.76
C SER A 220 -5.30 14.55 23.25
N GLU A 221 -6.57 14.55 22.82
CA GLU A 221 -7.35 13.35 22.50
C GLU A 221 -7.47 13.07 21.00
N VAL A 222 -7.08 14.03 20.16
CA VAL A 222 -7.29 14.01 18.70
C VAL A 222 -5.97 13.97 17.92
N ALA A 223 -5.00 13.18 18.39
CA ALA A 223 -3.78 12.93 17.65
C ALA A 223 -4.11 12.37 16.24
N GLY A 224 -3.47 12.92 15.21
CA GLY A 224 -3.75 12.58 13.80
C GLY A 224 -4.85 13.43 13.13
N ALA A 225 -5.60 14.23 13.90
CA ALA A 225 -6.48 15.25 13.35
C ALA A 225 -5.70 16.44 12.76
N ALA A 226 -6.40 17.36 12.13
CA ALA A 226 -5.87 18.65 11.72
C ALA A 226 -6.77 19.79 12.17
N LEU A 227 -6.17 20.96 12.45
CA LEU A 227 -6.90 22.17 12.81
C LEU A 227 -7.86 22.59 11.69
N ALA A 228 -9.12 22.81 12.02
CA ALA A 228 -10.11 23.40 11.11
C ALA A 228 -10.11 24.94 11.18
N ALA A 229 -9.60 25.49 12.28
CA ALA A 229 -9.44 26.91 12.55
C ALA A 229 -8.05 27.18 13.15
N PRO A 230 -7.46 28.39 12.99
CA PRO A 230 -6.17 28.71 13.57
C PRO A 230 -6.20 28.68 15.11
N ILE A 231 -5.08 28.33 15.73
CA ILE A 231 -4.84 28.54 17.17
C ILE A 231 -4.12 29.87 17.36
N THR A 232 -4.63 30.69 18.27
CA THR A 232 -4.03 31.95 18.68
C THR A 232 -3.69 31.99 20.16
N ALA A 233 -2.75 32.85 20.50
CA ALA A 233 -2.30 33.26 21.82
C ALA A 233 -3.41 33.41 22.87
N ALA A 234 -3.68 32.48 23.80
CA ALA A 234 -4.61 32.76 24.91
C ALA A 234 -3.89 33.37 26.13
N GLY A 235 -2.62 33.03 26.33
CA GLY A 235 -1.73 33.61 27.33
C GLY A 235 -0.36 33.97 26.74
N PRO A 236 0.38 34.90 27.35
CA PRO A 236 1.73 35.22 26.90
C PRO A 236 2.73 34.13 27.31
N LEU A 237 3.79 33.97 26.53
CA LEU A 237 4.91 33.08 26.82
C LEU A 237 6.23 33.88 26.80
N PRO A 238 7.01 33.89 27.90
CA PRO A 238 6.63 33.44 29.24
C PRO A 238 5.46 34.27 29.80
N ARG A 239 4.76 33.73 30.81
CA ARG A 239 3.59 34.37 31.43
C ARG A 239 3.93 35.59 32.31
N PHE A 240 5.16 35.63 32.79
CA PHE A 240 5.70 36.63 33.69
C PHE A 240 7.14 36.93 33.30
N ASP A 241 7.68 38.05 33.77
CA ASP A 241 9.12 38.28 33.70
C ASP A 241 9.85 37.23 34.55
N VAL A 242 10.75 36.47 33.94
CA VAL A 242 11.49 35.38 34.60
C VAL A 242 12.98 35.51 34.43
N SER A 243 13.74 34.97 35.38
CA SER A 243 15.19 34.90 35.26
C SER A 243 15.60 33.90 34.17
N ALA A 244 16.48 34.31 33.26
CA ALA A 244 17.06 33.42 32.25
C ALA A 244 18.13 32.48 32.83
N MET A 245 18.71 32.85 33.97
CA MET A 245 19.88 32.21 34.57
C MET A 245 19.78 32.15 36.09
N ASP A 246 20.58 31.29 36.71
CA ASP A 246 20.80 31.32 38.15
C ASP A 246 21.72 32.51 38.50
N GLY A 247 21.34 33.26 39.53
CA GLY A 247 22.11 34.40 39.98
C GLY A 247 21.38 35.25 40.99
N TYR A 248 21.43 36.56 40.79
CA TYR A 248 20.85 37.57 41.65
C TYR A 248 20.06 38.56 40.82
N ALA A 249 18.75 38.70 41.09
CA ALA A 249 17.97 39.79 40.54
C ALA A 249 18.35 41.06 41.31
N VAL A 250 18.71 42.12 40.58
CA VAL A 250 19.22 43.38 41.16
C VAL A 250 18.41 44.57 40.67
N CYS A 251 18.37 45.65 41.46
CA CYS A 251 17.73 46.93 41.09
C CYS A 251 18.74 48.08 41.13
N GLY A 252 18.88 48.81 40.03
CA GLY A 252 19.83 49.92 39.88
C GLY A 252 21.28 49.46 39.72
N ASP A 253 22.22 50.40 39.90
CA ASP A 253 23.66 50.13 39.85
C ASP A 253 24.18 49.61 41.20
N GLY A 254 25.20 48.75 41.14
CA GLY A 254 25.80 48.15 42.33
C GLY A 254 26.82 49.06 43.05
N PRO A 255 27.32 48.65 44.23
CA PRO A 255 27.01 47.38 44.91
C PRO A 255 25.56 47.34 45.46
N TRP A 256 25.03 46.14 45.63
CA TRP A 256 23.67 45.89 46.10
C TRP A 256 23.66 45.19 47.46
N GLN A 257 22.67 45.49 48.29
CA GLN A 257 22.40 44.78 49.53
C GLN A 257 21.59 43.50 49.23
N LEU A 258 22.17 42.34 49.50
CA LEU A 258 21.52 41.04 49.34
C LEU A 258 20.48 40.84 50.45
N ARG A 259 19.23 40.62 50.03
CA ARG A 259 18.14 40.21 50.91
C ARG A 259 18.16 38.70 51.13
N ARG A 260 17.48 38.28 52.20
CA ARG A 260 17.45 36.87 52.65
C ARG A 260 16.41 36.01 51.95
N ASP A 261 15.44 36.62 51.26
CA ASP A 261 14.49 35.88 50.45
C ASP A 261 15.16 35.31 49.19
N VAL A 262 14.55 34.28 48.61
CA VAL A 262 15.07 33.58 47.43
C VAL A 262 13.90 33.29 46.50
N GLY A 263 14.05 33.64 45.22
CA GLY A 263 13.06 33.26 44.20
C GLY A 263 13.46 31.96 43.50
N PHE A 264 12.52 31.04 43.40
CA PHE A 264 12.65 29.74 42.73
C PHE A 264 11.51 29.51 41.75
N ALA A 265 11.74 28.71 40.71
CA ALA A 265 10.72 28.38 39.71
C ALA A 265 9.50 27.70 40.38
N GLY A 266 8.29 28.14 40.03
CA GLY A 266 7.04 27.68 40.65
C GLY A 266 6.78 28.20 42.08
N GLY A 267 7.71 28.96 42.65
CA GLY A 267 7.57 29.60 43.96
C GLY A 267 6.77 30.90 43.94
N ALA A 268 6.48 31.42 45.14
CA ALA A 268 5.96 32.78 45.27
C ALA A 268 7.01 33.78 44.78
N ARG A 269 6.57 34.78 44.01
CA ARG A 269 7.42 35.89 43.57
C ARG A 269 7.97 36.62 44.80
N PRO A 270 9.30 36.87 44.90
CA PRO A 270 9.84 37.67 46.00
C PRO A 270 9.29 39.09 45.97
N THR A 271 9.25 39.77 47.13
CA THR A 271 8.77 41.15 47.20
C THR A 271 9.68 42.07 46.38
N GLY A 272 9.10 43.07 45.71
CA GLY A 272 9.82 44.01 44.83
C GLY A 272 11.11 44.57 45.43
N LEU A 273 12.05 44.92 44.54
CA LEU A 273 13.36 45.46 44.88
C LEU A 273 13.36 47.00 44.80
N LEU A 274 14.00 47.63 45.76
CA LEU A 274 14.36 49.05 45.71
C LEU A 274 15.77 49.24 45.10
N PRO A 275 16.10 50.42 44.57
CA PRO A 275 17.46 50.69 44.07
C PRO A 275 18.53 50.37 45.12
N GLY A 276 19.54 49.60 44.71
CA GLY A 276 20.58 49.11 45.61
C GLY A 276 20.24 47.80 46.32
N GLU A 277 19.10 47.15 46.03
CA GLU A 277 18.77 45.82 46.58
C GLU A 277 19.01 44.69 45.57
N ALA A 278 19.28 43.50 46.11
CA ALA A 278 19.38 42.26 45.36
C ALA A 278 18.67 41.10 46.07
N VAL A 279 18.20 40.12 45.30
CA VAL A 279 17.67 38.85 45.82
C VAL A 279 18.25 37.68 45.03
N ARG A 280 18.52 36.55 45.69
CA ARG A 280 18.92 35.32 45.00
C ARG A 280 17.76 34.84 44.14
N ILE A 281 18.03 34.51 42.88
CA ILE A 281 17.03 34.08 41.91
C ILE A 281 17.53 32.87 41.13
N ALA A 282 16.68 31.86 40.98
CA ALA A 282 16.93 30.71 40.13
C ALA A 282 16.35 30.91 38.73
N THR A 283 16.86 30.17 37.76
CA THR A 283 16.36 30.11 36.38
C THR A 283 14.86 29.77 36.35
N GLY A 284 14.09 30.53 35.57
CA GLY A 284 12.64 30.37 35.45
C GLY A 284 11.82 30.93 36.62
N ALA A 285 12.47 31.45 37.68
CA ALA A 285 11.75 32.11 38.77
C ALA A 285 11.26 33.50 38.34
N HIS A 286 10.12 33.92 38.89
CA HIS A 286 9.56 35.25 38.63
C HIS A 286 10.46 36.31 39.25
N VAL A 287 10.97 37.25 38.44
CA VAL A 287 11.82 38.32 38.97
C VAL A 287 10.97 39.32 39.76
N PRO A 288 11.46 39.87 40.90
CA PRO A 288 10.73 40.88 41.67
C PRO A 288 10.42 42.14 40.85
N ASP A 289 9.39 42.89 41.25
CA ASP A 289 9.14 44.22 40.68
C ASP A 289 10.36 45.12 40.93
N GLY A 290 10.69 45.98 39.96
CA GLY A 290 11.86 46.85 40.05
C GLY A 290 13.19 46.20 39.61
N THR A 291 13.21 44.90 39.30
CA THR A 291 14.41 44.24 38.76
C THR A 291 14.89 44.93 37.47
N THR A 292 16.13 45.43 37.48
CA THR A 292 16.77 46.04 36.32
C THR A 292 17.59 45.03 35.52
N SER A 293 18.24 44.08 36.19
CA SER A 293 19.00 43.00 35.55
C SER A 293 19.15 41.78 36.47
N VAL A 294 19.66 40.69 35.92
CA VAL A 294 20.12 39.53 36.70
C VAL A 294 21.64 39.43 36.56
N VAL A 295 22.34 39.34 37.69
CA VAL A 295 23.78 39.07 37.76
C VAL A 295 23.95 37.57 37.98
N ARG A 296 24.54 36.85 37.02
CA ARG A 296 24.78 35.41 37.14
C ARG A 296 25.74 35.08 38.27
N ASP A 297 25.63 33.89 38.82
CA ASP A 297 26.50 33.43 39.92
C ASP A 297 27.99 33.56 39.59
N GLU A 298 28.40 33.22 38.37
CA GLU A 298 29.79 33.31 37.91
C GLU A 298 30.32 34.76 37.77
N PHE A 299 29.43 35.76 37.80
CA PHE A 299 29.76 37.18 37.68
C PHE A 299 29.52 37.97 38.97
N ALA A 300 29.19 37.28 40.07
CA ALA A 300 28.86 37.87 41.34
C ALA A 300 29.97 37.62 42.38
N ALA A 301 30.27 38.63 43.19
CA ALA A 301 31.06 38.51 44.41
C ALA A 301 30.21 38.96 45.60
N LEU A 302 30.14 38.12 46.63
CA LEU A 302 29.38 38.39 47.84
C LEU A 302 30.33 38.52 49.03
N THR A 303 30.30 39.66 49.72
CA THR A 303 31.08 39.91 50.95
C THR A 303 30.11 40.27 52.07
N GLY A 304 29.83 39.30 52.96
CA GLY A 304 28.73 39.45 53.93
C GLY A 304 27.38 39.47 53.18
N ASP A 305 26.60 40.53 53.41
CA ASP A 305 25.34 40.76 52.71
C ASP A 305 25.48 41.79 51.57
N GLU A 306 26.70 42.19 51.19
CA GLU A 306 26.96 43.12 50.07
C GLU A 306 27.36 42.34 48.81
N LEU A 307 26.56 42.48 47.75
CA LEU A 307 26.73 41.87 46.44
C LEU A 307 27.33 42.88 45.46
N ALA A 308 28.40 42.50 44.77
CA ALA A 308 28.97 43.26 43.67
C ALA A 308 29.12 42.41 42.41
N ARG A 309 29.07 43.05 41.24
CA ARG A 309 29.46 42.40 39.99
C ARG A 309 30.99 42.34 39.94
N LEU A 310 31.55 41.20 39.53
CA LEU A 310 32.97 41.05 39.32
C LEU A 310 33.48 42.05 38.25
N PRO A 311 34.70 42.60 38.39
CA PRO A 311 35.30 43.46 37.37
C PRO A 311 35.32 42.80 35.99
N ASP A 312 35.18 43.60 34.94
CA ASP A 312 35.17 43.19 33.53
C ASP A 312 34.09 42.15 33.12
N SER A 313 33.15 41.83 34.02
CA SER A 313 32.05 40.93 33.71
C SER A 313 31.02 41.60 32.80
N PRO A 314 30.45 40.87 31.82
CA PRO A 314 29.49 41.43 30.88
C PRO A 314 28.19 41.85 31.57
N ILE A 315 27.61 42.97 31.13
CA ILE A 315 26.23 43.36 31.47
C ILE A 315 25.31 42.74 30.42
N ARG A 316 24.42 41.84 30.85
CA ARG A 316 23.46 41.14 29.99
C ARG A 316 22.05 41.31 30.52
N GLY A 317 21.09 41.33 29.59
CA GLY A 317 19.67 41.22 29.91
C GLY A 317 19.32 39.75 30.15
N ASP A 318 19.58 39.25 31.35
CA ASP A 318 19.22 37.88 31.76
C ASP A 318 17.82 37.81 32.39
N VAL A 319 16.92 38.72 31.98
CA VAL A 319 15.48 38.71 32.32
C VAL A 319 14.71 38.47 31.03
N ARG A 320 13.97 37.36 30.97
CA ARG A 320 13.04 37.09 29.87
C ARG A 320 11.73 37.78 30.17
N LYS A 321 11.29 38.67 29.29
CA LYS A 321 10.08 39.47 29.51
C LYS A 321 8.82 38.66 29.22
N SER A 322 7.75 38.95 29.96
CA SER A 322 6.44 38.40 29.65
C SER A 322 6.09 38.66 28.19
N GLY A 323 5.69 37.61 27.47
CA GLY A 323 5.33 37.71 26.05
C GLY A 323 6.49 37.87 25.07
N GLU A 324 7.74 37.68 25.51
CA GLU A 324 8.92 37.74 24.64
C GLU A 324 8.91 36.66 23.54
N ASP A 325 8.40 35.45 23.82
CA ASP A 325 8.26 34.39 22.82
C ASP A 325 6.92 34.49 22.07
N SER A 326 5.83 34.84 22.77
CA SER A 326 4.49 34.95 22.19
C SER A 326 3.58 35.83 23.04
N ASN A 327 2.86 36.74 22.40
CA ASN A 327 1.84 37.58 23.02
C ASN A 327 0.43 37.00 22.83
N ILE A 328 -0.49 37.46 23.67
CA ILE A 328 -1.92 37.16 23.51
C ILE A 328 -2.37 37.61 22.12
N GLY A 329 -3.07 36.74 21.41
CA GLY A 329 -3.53 36.96 20.04
C GLY A 329 -2.56 36.56 18.93
N ASP A 330 -1.29 36.29 19.24
CA ASP A 330 -0.32 35.85 18.22
C ASP A 330 -0.73 34.51 17.61
N LEU A 331 -0.47 34.33 16.32
CA LEU A 331 -0.77 33.07 15.63
C LEU A 331 0.21 31.99 16.08
N VAL A 332 -0.30 30.91 16.69
CA VAL A 332 0.49 29.74 17.08
C VAL A 332 0.57 28.75 15.92
N ALA A 333 -0.58 28.47 15.30
CA ALA A 333 -0.66 27.58 14.15
C ALA A 333 -1.87 27.93 13.27
N PRO A 334 -1.73 27.94 11.93
CA PRO A 334 -2.85 28.13 11.03
C PRO A 334 -3.76 26.90 10.95
N ALA A 335 -4.97 27.08 10.43
CA ALA A 335 -5.82 25.97 9.99
C ALA A 335 -5.08 25.05 8.99
N GLY A 336 -5.42 23.76 9.00
CA GLY A 336 -4.74 22.69 8.27
C GLY A 336 -3.54 22.10 9.01
N THR A 337 -3.05 22.74 10.08
CA THR A 337 -1.92 22.21 10.87
C THR A 337 -2.30 20.89 11.54
N ARG A 338 -1.51 19.84 11.36
CA ARG A 338 -1.74 18.53 11.99
C ARG A 338 -1.54 18.59 13.50
N VAL A 339 -2.41 17.90 14.25
CA VAL A 339 -2.33 17.78 15.71
C VAL A 339 -1.24 16.78 16.09
N THR A 340 -0.01 17.28 16.15
CA THR A 340 1.20 16.54 16.55
C THR A 340 1.54 16.78 18.03
N ALA A 341 2.53 16.06 18.57
CA ALA A 341 3.08 16.36 19.88
C ALA A 341 3.60 17.81 19.99
N ALA A 342 4.24 18.32 18.93
CA ALA A 342 4.74 19.69 18.89
C ALA A 342 3.61 20.73 18.94
N LEU A 343 2.54 20.53 18.16
CA LEU A 343 1.38 21.45 18.20
C LEU A 343 0.73 21.46 19.58
N ARG A 344 0.50 20.28 20.17
CA ARG A 344 -0.11 20.15 21.50
C ARG A 344 0.73 20.86 22.57
N SER A 345 2.05 20.69 22.51
CA SER A 345 2.97 21.38 23.42
C SER A 345 2.94 22.88 23.22
N ALA A 346 3.03 23.36 21.98
CA ALA A 346 3.03 24.79 21.67
C ALA A 346 1.73 25.47 22.09
N ALA A 347 0.58 24.87 21.79
CA ALA A 347 -0.74 25.38 22.19
C ALA A 347 -0.90 25.41 23.72
N ALA A 348 -0.48 24.34 24.41
CA ALA A 348 -0.56 24.28 25.88
C ALA A 348 0.32 25.34 26.55
N SER A 349 1.50 25.63 26.01
CA SER A 349 2.41 26.68 26.53
C SER A 349 1.80 28.09 26.52
N VAL A 350 0.73 28.29 25.74
CA VAL A 350 0.03 29.56 25.61
C VAL A 350 -1.45 29.45 26.00
N GLU A 351 -1.76 28.53 26.92
CA GLU A 351 -3.07 28.34 27.56
C GLU A 351 -4.19 27.88 26.61
N VAL A 352 -3.85 27.21 25.50
CA VAL A 352 -4.83 26.62 24.58
C VAL A 352 -4.79 25.09 24.65
N THR A 353 -5.89 24.49 25.09
CA THR A 353 -6.02 23.01 25.24
C THR A 353 -7.08 22.39 24.34
N THR A 354 -7.96 23.20 23.75
CA THR A 354 -9.01 22.78 22.82
C THR A 354 -8.85 23.49 21.48
N GLY A 355 -9.43 22.92 20.42
CA GLY A 355 -9.56 23.60 19.15
C GLY A 355 -10.53 22.93 18.20
N THR A 356 -10.99 23.68 17.20
CA THR A 356 -11.80 23.16 16.11
C THR A 356 -10.91 22.30 15.21
N VAL A 357 -11.26 21.02 15.02
CA VAL A 357 -10.46 20.06 14.25
C VAL A 357 -11.30 19.26 13.25
N ARG A 358 -10.63 18.66 12.26
CA ARG A 358 -11.16 17.60 11.40
C ARG A 358 -10.36 16.32 11.62
N GLY A 359 -11.05 15.19 11.72
CA GLY A 359 -10.43 13.89 12.03
C GLY A 359 -10.16 13.68 13.53
N PRO A 360 -9.32 12.70 13.92
CA PRO A 360 -8.54 11.82 13.05
C PRO A 360 -9.44 10.99 12.15
N VAL A 361 -8.95 10.63 10.96
CA VAL A 361 -9.71 9.73 10.07
C VAL A 361 -9.88 8.39 10.78
N ARG A 362 -11.11 7.93 10.94
CA ARG A 362 -11.42 6.63 11.56
C ARG A 362 -11.54 5.56 10.49
N ALA A 363 -10.82 4.44 10.64
CA ALA A 363 -10.82 3.37 9.66
C ALA A 363 -11.39 2.06 10.19
N ARG A 364 -12.30 1.45 9.43
CA ARG A 364 -12.69 0.04 9.55
C ARG A 364 -11.88 -0.77 8.54
N ILE A 365 -11.29 -1.88 8.99
CA ILE A 365 -10.55 -2.80 8.10
C ILE A 365 -11.40 -4.04 7.86
N VAL A 366 -11.55 -4.42 6.60
CA VAL A 366 -12.25 -5.62 6.17
C VAL A 366 -11.30 -6.51 5.42
N MET A 367 -11.10 -7.72 5.95
CA MET A 367 -10.37 -8.78 5.27
C MET A 367 -11.37 -9.68 4.55
N THR A 368 -11.17 -9.90 3.25
CA THR A 368 -12.03 -10.78 2.44
C THR A 368 -11.33 -12.09 2.11
N GLY A 369 -12.09 -13.15 1.84
CA GLY A 369 -11.58 -14.46 1.40
C GLY A 369 -11.72 -15.51 2.49
N ASP A 370 -12.59 -16.50 2.29
CA ASP A 370 -12.88 -17.56 3.27
C ASP A 370 -11.65 -18.46 3.55
N GLU A 371 -10.66 -18.42 2.67
CA GLU A 371 -9.35 -19.05 2.85
C GLU A 371 -8.49 -18.36 3.92
N ILE A 372 -8.75 -17.08 4.22
CA ILE A 372 -7.92 -16.29 5.15
C ILE A 372 -8.32 -16.58 6.60
N ARG A 373 -7.38 -17.17 7.36
CA ARG A 373 -7.60 -17.51 8.77
C ARG A 373 -6.74 -16.69 9.72
N SER A 374 -7.40 -15.91 10.58
CA SER A 374 -6.74 -15.10 11.61
C SER A 374 -6.27 -15.91 12.82
N THR A 375 -7.07 -16.85 13.32
CA THR A 375 -6.80 -17.58 14.57
C THR A 375 -6.91 -19.10 14.45
N GLY A 376 -6.20 -19.83 15.32
CA GLY A 376 -6.21 -21.30 15.36
C GLY A 376 -5.39 -21.96 14.25
N PRO A 377 -5.33 -23.30 14.19
CA PRO A 377 -4.60 -24.02 13.16
C PRO A 377 -5.23 -23.81 11.77
N LEU A 378 -4.40 -23.77 10.73
CA LEU A 378 -4.88 -23.73 9.34
C LEU A 378 -5.54 -25.06 8.97
N GLN A 379 -6.64 -24.99 8.22
CA GLN A 379 -7.24 -26.15 7.57
C GLN A 379 -6.75 -26.24 6.12
N THR A 380 -6.99 -27.38 5.47
CA THR A 380 -6.68 -27.56 4.05
C THR A 380 -7.35 -26.45 3.22
N GLY A 381 -6.57 -25.80 2.35
CA GLY A 381 -7.03 -24.69 1.51
C GLY A 381 -7.06 -23.32 2.20
N GLN A 382 -6.62 -23.21 3.46
CA GLN A 382 -6.55 -21.94 4.18
C GLN A 382 -5.13 -21.38 4.24
N THR A 383 -5.02 -20.05 4.18
CA THR A 383 -3.78 -19.31 4.42
C THR A 383 -3.90 -18.45 5.69
N ARG A 384 -2.76 -18.02 6.23
CA ARG A 384 -2.72 -17.21 7.46
C ARG A 384 -2.96 -15.74 7.12
N ASP A 385 -3.81 -15.06 7.89
CA ASP A 385 -3.85 -13.59 7.90
C ASP A 385 -2.49 -13.03 8.34
N SER A 386 -1.69 -12.59 7.38
CA SER A 386 -0.32 -12.09 7.61
C SER A 386 -0.21 -10.57 7.60
N ILE A 387 -1.27 -9.84 7.25
CA ILE A 387 -1.26 -8.37 7.14
C ILE A 387 -2.24 -7.70 8.07
N GLY A 388 -3.38 -8.33 8.35
CA GLY A 388 -4.38 -7.81 9.25
C GLY A 388 -3.79 -7.37 10.59
N PRO A 389 -2.92 -8.16 11.26
CA PRO A 389 -2.30 -7.76 12.52
C PRO A 389 -1.46 -6.49 12.47
N VAL A 390 -0.86 -6.14 11.32
CA VAL A 390 0.05 -4.98 11.20
C VAL A 390 -0.60 -3.75 10.58
N LEU A 391 -1.77 -3.89 9.94
CA LEU A 391 -2.49 -2.77 9.32
C LEU A 391 -2.82 -1.63 10.31
N PRO A 392 -3.22 -1.87 11.57
CA PRO A 392 -3.49 -0.79 12.51
C PRO A 392 -2.28 0.12 12.77
N ASP A 393 -1.09 -0.46 12.92
CA ASP A 393 0.12 0.30 13.21
C ASP A 393 0.56 1.14 12.00
N LEU A 394 0.48 0.57 10.80
CA LEU A 394 0.78 1.28 9.55
C LEU A 394 -0.19 2.43 9.27
N LEU A 395 -1.49 2.22 9.54
CA LEU A 395 -2.52 3.25 9.44
C LEU A 395 -2.32 4.34 10.51
N ALA A 396 -1.98 3.97 11.74
CA ALA A 396 -1.68 4.91 12.81
C ALA A 396 -0.51 5.83 12.44
N GLY A 397 0.54 5.29 11.82
CA GLY A 397 1.66 6.09 11.31
C GLY A 397 1.25 7.08 10.20
N CYS A 398 0.16 6.82 9.49
CA CYS A 398 -0.45 7.73 8.52
C CYS A 398 -1.44 8.73 9.14
N GLY A 399 -1.64 8.69 10.47
CA GLY A 399 -2.60 9.56 11.19
C GLY A 399 -4.04 9.04 11.18
N VAL A 400 -4.24 7.74 10.91
CA VAL A 400 -5.56 7.10 10.89
C VAL A 400 -5.78 6.31 12.18
N ARG A 401 -6.96 6.43 12.78
CA ARG A 401 -7.37 5.64 13.95
C ARG A 401 -8.20 4.44 13.50
N VAL A 402 -7.72 3.22 13.71
CA VAL A 402 -8.51 2.03 13.43
C VAL A 402 -9.59 1.84 14.50
N VAL A 403 -10.86 1.69 14.08
CA VAL A 403 -12.00 1.46 14.98
C VAL A 403 -12.24 -0.01 15.22
N ASP A 404 -12.21 -0.83 14.17
CA ASP A 404 -12.40 -2.26 14.23
C ASP A 404 -11.76 -2.98 13.02
N ARG A 405 -11.74 -4.31 13.13
CA ARG A 405 -11.28 -5.23 12.11
C ARG A 405 -12.29 -6.34 11.98
N VAL A 406 -12.81 -6.53 10.77
CA VAL A 406 -13.80 -7.54 10.47
C VAL A 406 -13.32 -8.45 9.35
N HIS A 407 -13.81 -9.68 9.37
CA HIS A 407 -13.59 -10.62 8.29
C HIS A 407 -14.91 -10.80 7.55
N LEU A 408 -14.93 -10.47 6.27
CA LEU A 408 -16.09 -10.59 5.42
C LEU A 408 -16.07 -11.96 4.75
N ARG A 409 -17.07 -12.78 5.10
CA ARG A 409 -17.29 -14.07 4.44
C ARG A 409 -17.86 -13.88 3.05
N ASP A 410 -17.55 -14.80 2.14
CA ASP A 410 -18.09 -14.77 0.78
C ASP A 410 -19.61 -15.03 0.82
N THR A 411 -20.37 -13.95 0.67
CA THR A 411 -21.83 -13.97 0.68
C THR A 411 -22.34 -13.03 -0.39
N VAL A 412 -23.47 -13.38 -1.01
CA VAL A 412 -24.02 -12.66 -2.17
C VAL A 412 -24.24 -11.15 -1.91
N HIS A 413 -24.45 -10.76 -0.65
CA HIS A 413 -24.76 -9.38 -0.25
C HIS A 413 -23.75 -8.77 0.74
N GLY A 414 -22.64 -9.46 1.03
CA GLY A 414 -21.73 -9.06 2.11
C GLY A 414 -21.13 -7.66 1.91
N PHE A 415 -20.77 -7.30 0.68
CA PHE A 415 -20.28 -5.96 0.37
C PHE A 415 -21.38 -4.91 0.45
N ASP A 416 -22.60 -5.21 -0.01
CA ASP A 416 -23.71 -4.25 0.03
C ASP A 416 -24.07 -3.87 1.47
N ASP A 417 -24.15 -4.85 2.37
CA ASP A 417 -24.44 -4.63 3.78
C ASP A 417 -23.38 -3.73 4.42
N MET A 418 -22.10 -3.99 4.12
CA MET A 418 -20.96 -3.22 4.63
C MET A 418 -20.92 -1.77 4.10
N LEU A 419 -21.29 -1.55 2.84
CA LEU A 419 -21.36 -0.21 2.25
C LEU A 419 -22.60 0.57 2.70
N THR A 420 -23.59 -0.10 3.31
CA THR A 420 -24.79 0.52 3.87
C THR A 420 -24.62 0.86 5.36
N ASP A 421 -23.99 -0.03 6.14
CA ASP A 421 -23.67 0.21 7.56
C ASP A 421 -22.35 0.98 7.71
N THR A 422 -22.44 2.29 7.49
CA THR A 422 -21.30 3.20 7.50
C THR A 422 -21.17 4.03 8.77
N ALA A 423 -21.83 3.62 9.85
CA ALA A 423 -21.72 4.28 11.13
C ALA A 423 -20.27 4.16 11.69
N ASP A 424 -19.82 5.22 12.37
CA ASP A 424 -18.61 5.24 13.20
C ASP A 424 -17.24 5.17 12.51
N PHE A 425 -17.16 5.14 11.18
CA PHE A 425 -15.90 5.26 10.45
C PHE A 425 -15.97 6.26 9.28
N ASP A 426 -14.80 6.72 8.85
CA ASP A 426 -14.61 7.69 7.78
C ASP A 426 -13.88 7.07 6.57
N LEU A 427 -13.20 5.95 6.79
CA LEU A 427 -12.43 5.19 5.81
C LEU A 427 -12.72 3.69 5.97
N LEU A 428 -13.01 3.01 4.86
CA LEU A 428 -13.21 1.57 4.78
C LEU A 428 -12.06 0.96 3.99
N VAL A 429 -11.16 0.25 4.66
CA VAL A 429 -10.03 -0.43 4.02
C VAL A 429 -10.43 -1.87 3.76
N VAL A 430 -10.63 -2.23 2.49
CA VAL A 430 -11.02 -3.58 2.09
C VAL A 430 -9.80 -4.27 1.48
N VAL A 431 -9.36 -5.37 2.06
CA VAL A 431 -8.20 -6.13 1.56
C VAL A 431 -8.64 -7.48 1.01
N GLY A 432 -8.19 -7.82 -0.20
CA GLY A 432 -8.59 -9.06 -0.89
C GLY A 432 -9.63 -8.87 -1.98
N ALA A 433 -10.25 -7.68 -2.07
CA ALA A 433 -11.27 -7.36 -3.05
C ALA A 433 -10.67 -6.85 -4.38
N THR A 434 -9.61 -7.50 -4.90
CA THR A 434 -9.05 -7.12 -6.21
C THR A 434 -8.66 -8.28 -7.15
N GLY A 435 -8.91 -9.55 -6.78
CA GLY A 435 -8.86 -10.72 -7.69
C GLY A 435 -10.24 -11.07 -8.27
N GLY A 436 -10.29 -11.92 -9.31
CA GLY A 436 -11.43 -12.08 -10.24
C GLY A 436 -12.81 -12.48 -9.66
N GLY A 437 -12.93 -12.77 -8.35
CA GLY A 437 -14.20 -12.96 -7.67
C GLY A 437 -14.61 -11.76 -6.80
N ALA A 438 -13.91 -11.55 -5.68
CA ALA A 438 -14.26 -10.53 -4.69
C ALA A 438 -14.09 -9.09 -5.20
N ALA A 439 -13.19 -8.86 -6.17
CA ALA A 439 -13.01 -7.54 -6.78
C ALA A 439 -14.23 -7.07 -7.55
N ASP A 440 -14.76 -7.97 -8.35
CA ASP A 440 -15.89 -7.68 -9.20
C ASP A 440 -17.13 -7.50 -8.31
N GLN A 441 -17.24 -8.28 -7.23
CA GLN A 441 -18.27 -8.06 -6.21
C GLN A 441 -18.17 -6.67 -5.56
N LEU A 442 -16.98 -6.26 -5.07
CA LEU A 442 -16.80 -4.93 -4.46
C LEU A 442 -17.09 -3.82 -5.47
N ARG A 443 -16.58 -3.91 -6.71
CA ARG A 443 -16.83 -2.91 -7.76
C ARG A 443 -18.32 -2.80 -8.09
N THR A 444 -19.01 -3.94 -8.18
CA THR A 444 -20.45 -3.95 -8.41
C THR A 444 -21.21 -3.34 -7.23
N ALA A 445 -20.81 -3.64 -5.99
CA ALA A 445 -21.41 -3.06 -4.79
C ALA A 445 -21.19 -1.53 -4.72
N ILE A 446 -19.99 -1.04 -5.04
CA ILE A 446 -19.66 0.39 -5.15
C ILE A 446 -20.57 1.07 -6.19
N ALA A 447 -20.75 0.44 -7.36
CA ALA A 447 -21.64 0.98 -8.39
C ALA A 447 -23.11 1.00 -7.95
N ARG A 448 -23.59 -0.06 -7.28
CA ARG A 448 -24.95 -0.11 -6.72
C ARG A 448 -25.19 0.90 -5.61
N ALA A 449 -24.16 1.18 -4.80
CA ALA A 449 -24.19 2.19 -3.77
C ALA A 449 -24.10 3.62 -4.33
N GLU A 450 -24.01 3.79 -5.66
CA GLU A 450 -23.86 5.07 -6.35
C GLU A 450 -22.68 5.90 -5.80
N ALA A 451 -21.61 5.21 -5.40
CA ALA A 451 -20.40 5.84 -4.88
C ALA A 451 -19.66 6.60 -5.98
N ASP A 452 -19.09 7.75 -5.64
CA ASP A 452 -18.25 8.50 -6.56
C ASP A 452 -16.86 7.86 -6.65
N ILE A 453 -16.50 7.36 -7.83
CA ILE A 453 -15.23 6.66 -8.04
C ILE A 453 -14.12 7.67 -8.34
N VAL A 454 -13.34 7.99 -7.32
CA VAL A 454 -12.22 8.94 -7.38
C VAL A 454 -11.00 8.34 -8.12
N VAL A 455 -10.66 7.10 -7.81
CA VAL A 455 -9.57 6.34 -8.45
C VAL A 455 -10.12 4.98 -8.88
N PRO A 456 -10.42 4.78 -10.17
CA PRO A 456 -11.02 3.53 -10.63
C PRO A 456 -10.03 2.35 -10.66
N ARG A 457 -8.80 2.62 -11.12
CA ARG A 457 -7.65 1.70 -11.20
C ARG A 457 -6.34 2.48 -11.19
N LEU A 458 -5.25 1.81 -10.83
CA LEU A 458 -3.90 2.36 -10.86
C LEU A 458 -3.05 1.75 -11.99
N ALA A 459 -2.26 2.57 -12.65
CA ALA A 459 -1.11 2.16 -13.45
C ALA A 459 0.10 1.94 -12.51
N LEU A 460 0.06 0.85 -11.75
CA LEU A 460 1.01 0.57 -10.67
C LEU A 460 1.37 -0.93 -10.57
N ARG A 461 2.65 -1.24 -10.36
CA ARG A 461 3.13 -2.60 -10.08
C ARG A 461 3.87 -2.68 -8.72
N PRO A 462 3.47 -3.55 -7.79
CA PRO A 462 2.18 -4.23 -7.73
C PRO A 462 1.06 -3.27 -7.28
N GLY A 463 -0.21 -3.66 -7.49
CA GLY A 463 -1.37 -2.94 -6.94
C GLY A 463 -2.27 -2.21 -7.94
N GLY A 464 -2.15 -2.49 -9.24
CA GLY A 464 -2.93 -1.81 -10.27
C GLY A 464 -4.46 -1.97 -10.17
N SER A 465 -4.93 -2.99 -9.45
CA SER A 465 -6.34 -3.31 -9.27
C SER A 465 -7.04 -2.51 -8.15
N THR A 466 -6.29 -1.63 -7.48
CA THR A 466 -6.77 -0.74 -6.41
C THR A 466 -7.93 0.15 -6.88
N ILE A 467 -8.87 0.41 -5.98
CA ILE A 467 -9.97 1.37 -6.20
C ILE A 467 -10.09 2.31 -5.00
N VAL A 468 -10.39 3.59 -5.27
CA VAL A 468 -10.80 4.57 -4.26
C VAL A 468 -12.13 5.17 -4.68
N ALA A 469 -13.11 5.15 -3.78
CA ALA A 469 -14.43 5.74 -4.02
C ALA A 469 -14.94 6.44 -2.75
N GLU A 470 -15.79 7.45 -2.89
CA GLU A 470 -16.52 8.08 -1.78
C GLU A 470 -17.99 7.65 -1.82
N LEU A 471 -18.48 7.09 -0.71
CA LEU A 471 -19.88 6.71 -0.58
C LEU A 471 -20.76 7.96 -0.44
N PRO A 472 -22.03 7.94 -0.89
CA PRO A 472 -22.95 9.06 -0.67
C PRO A 472 -23.17 9.39 0.82
N SER A 473 -22.99 8.40 1.70
CA SER A 473 -23.05 8.57 3.16
C SER A 473 -21.81 9.27 3.75
N GLY A 474 -20.74 9.45 2.96
CA GLY A 474 -19.54 10.21 3.33
C GLY A 474 -18.24 9.40 3.44
N PRO A 475 -18.20 8.13 3.89
CA PRO A 475 -16.93 7.42 4.04
C PRO A 475 -16.25 7.08 2.72
N THR A 476 -14.92 7.09 2.74
CA THR A 476 -14.08 6.68 1.61
C THR A 476 -13.84 5.18 1.64
N VAL A 477 -14.01 4.49 0.52
CA VAL A 477 -13.62 3.09 0.33
C VAL A 477 -12.23 3.05 -0.31
N LEU A 478 -11.30 2.33 0.31
CA LEU A 478 -9.99 1.99 -0.24
C LEU A 478 -9.93 0.47 -0.44
N GLY A 479 -10.15 0.03 -1.69
CA GLY A 479 -10.03 -1.38 -2.08
C GLY A 479 -8.59 -1.71 -2.44
N LEU A 480 -7.97 -2.58 -1.64
CA LEU A 480 -6.58 -2.99 -1.73
C LEU A 480 -6.43 -4.43 -2.26
N PRO A 481 -5.32 -4.72 -2.96
CA PRO A 481 -5.04 -6.08 -3.41
C PRO A 481 -4.99 -7.11 -2.29
N GLY A 482 -5.40 -8.35 -2.59
CA GLY A 482 -5.29 -9.46 -1.62
C GLY A 482 -3.86 -9.87 -1.30
N ASN A 483 -2.94 -9.52 -2.20
CA ASN A 483 -1.54 -9.79 -2.02
C ASN A 483 -0.94 -8.89 -0.91
N PRO A 484 -0.31 -9.47 0.13
CA PRO A 484 0.21 -8.75 1.28
C PRO A 484 1.09 -7.53 1.00
N PHE A 485 2.16 -7.69 0.23
CA PHE A 485 3.06 -6.57 -0.05
C PHE A 485 2.36 -5.50 -0.89
N ALA A 486 1.57 -5.91 -1.89
CA ALA A 486 0.84 -4.98 -2.74
C ALA A 486 -0.15 -4.13 -1.95
N ALA A 487 -0.88 -4.74 -1.00
CA ALA A 487 -1.80 -4.05 -0.11
C ALA A 487 -1.06 -2.96 0.69
N ILE A 488 0.05 -3.31 1.34
CA ILE A 488 0.82 -2.37 2.16
C ILE A 488 1.46 -1.27 1.31
N ALA A 489 2.04 -1.61 0.16
CA ALA A 489 2.66 -0.65 -0.74
C ALA A 489 1.67 0.43 -1.19
N VAL A 490 0.47 0.01 -1.62
CA VAL A 490 -0.60 0.93 -2.03
C VAL A 490 -1.14 1.73 -0.83
N LEU A 491 -1.35 1.07 0.31
CA LEU A 491 -1.84 1.73 1.52
C LEU A 491 -0.92 2.87 1.93
N LEU A 492 0.39 2.63 2.01
CA LEU A 492 1.38 3.66 2.35
C LEU A 492 1.44 4.76 1.29
N ALA A 493 1.25 4.42 0.02
CA ALA A 493 1.31 5.38 -1.07
C ALA A 493 0.08 6.32 -1.13
N LEU A 494 -1.13 5.84 -0.79
CA LEU A 494 -2.38 6.59 -0.97
C LEU A 494 -2.98 7.15 0.33
N THR A 495 -2.81 6.48 1.48
CA THR A 495 -3.43 6.91 2.75
C THR A 495 -3.06 8.35 3.14
N PRO A 496 -1.81 8.82 2.98
CA PRO A 496 -1.48 10.21 3.28
C PRO A 496 -2.30 11.24 2.49
N ALA A 497 -2.63 10.93 1.23
CA ALA A 497 -3.47 11.79 0.38
C ALA A 497 -4.93 11.76 0.83
N ILE A 498 -5.46 10.58 1.19
CA ILE A 498 -6.80 10.44 1.76
C ILE A 498 -6.90 11.26 3.05
N VAL A 499 -5.94 11.10 3.97
CA VAL A 499 -5.93 11.86 5.24
C VAL A 499 -5.82 13.36 5.00
N ALA A 500 -4.95 13.79 4.08
CA ALA A 500 -4.82 15.20 3.73
C ALA A 500 -6.14 15.78 3.21
N ALA A 501 -6.79 15.12 2.25
CA ALA A 501 -8.06 15.55 1.68
C ALA A 501 -9.19 15.60 2.73
N ARG A 502 -9.32 14.54 3.54
CA ARG A 502 -10.37 14.41 4.55
C ARG A 502 -10.20 15.37 5.73
N THR A 503 -8.96 15.75 6.08
CA THR A 503 -8.70 16.64 7.23
C THR A 503 -8.43 18.09 6.83
N GLY A 504 -8.14 18.36 5.56
CA GLY A 504 -7.63 19.65 5.09
C GLY A 504 -6.19 19.93 5.52
N SER A 505 -5.45 18.91 5.94
CA SER A 505 -4.02 19.04 6.24
C SER A 505 -3.16 18.99 4.98
N PRO A 506 -1.95 19.57 4.99
CA PRO A 506 -1.02 19.39 3.89
C PRO A 506 -0.59 17.91 3.79
N LEU A 507 -0.24 17.50 2.57
CA LEU A 507 0.46 16.26 2.32
C LEU A 507 1.79 16.25 3.10
N PRO A 508 2.21 15.10 3.64
CA PRO A 508 3.56 14.95 4.16
C PRO A 508 4.59 15.31 3.08
N ARG A 509 5.70 15.93 3.49
CA ARG A 509 6.79 16.23 2.58
C ARG A 509 7.37 14.92 2.05
N ALA A 510 7.40 14.75 0.73
CA ALA A 510 8.03 13.61 0.08
C ALA A 510 9.53 13.55 0.42
N ILE A 511 10.02 12.36 0.77
CA ILE A 511 11.45 12.09 0.93
C ILE A 511 11.96 11.70 -0.45
N LEU A 512 12.86 12.52 -1.01
CA LEU A 512 13.37 12.35 -2.36
C LEU A 512 14.86 12.00 -2.33
N GLY A 513 15.29 11.13 -3.23
CA GLY A 513 16.71 10.81 -3.40
C GLY A 513 16.99 10.07 -4.71
N PRO A 514 18.26 10.00 -5.16
CA PRO A 514 18.62 9.29 -6.39
C PRO A 514 18.43 7.78 -6.22
N LEU A 515 17.92 7.12 -7.26
CA LEU A 515 17.85 5.67 -7.37
C LEU A 515 19.09 5.14 -8.10
N HIS A 516 19.81 4.19 -7.51
CA HIS A 516 21.09 3.72 -8.05
C HIS A 516 21.02 2.49 -8.95
N ASN A 517 19.88 1.80 -8.98
CA ASN A 517 19.73 0.55 -9.73
C ASN A 517 18.41 0.48 -10.50
N ALA A 518 18.02 1.60 -11.10
CA ALA A 518 16.78 1.74 -11.86
C ALA A 518 16.67 0.69 -12.97
N ALA A 519 17.78 0.41 -13.68
CA ALA A 519 17.79 -0.60 -14.74
C ALA A 519 17.37 -2.01 -14.27
N ALA A 520 17.58 -2.33 -12.99
CA ALA A 520 17.22 -3.63 -12.41
C ALA A 520 15.75 -3.70 -11.94
N ILE A 521 15.09 -2.54 -11.78
CA ILE A 521 13.79 -2.46 -11.12
C ILE A 521 12.73 -1.67 -11.89
N THR A 522 13.06 -0.95 -12.95
CA THR A 522 12.08 -0.18 -13.73
C THR A 522 10.99 -1.08 -14.35
N ALA A 523 9.84 -0.48 -14.68
CA ALA A 523 8.71 -1.14 -15.31
C ALA A 523 7.97 -0.15 -16.24
N PRO A 524 7.09 -0.63 -17.15
CA PRO A 524 6.31 0.24 -18.05
C PRO A 524 5.29 1.16 -17.36
N VAL A 525 5.11 0.98 -16.05
CA VAL A 525 4.23 1.78 -15.19
C VAL A 525 4.99 2.06 -13.89
N HIS A 526 4.45 2.92 -13.03
CA HIS A 526 5.03 3.14 -11.71
C HIS A 526 5.24 1.80 -10.99
N ARG A 527 6.40 1.62 -10.37
CA ARG A 527 6.71 0.42 -9.60
C ARG A 527 7.03 0.78 -8.17
N ILE A 528 6.46 0.04 -7.21
CA ILE A 528 6.83 0.15 -5.80
C ILE A 528 7.67 -1.07 -5.43
N THR A 529 8.87 -0.83 -4.90
CA THR A 529 9.77 -1.91 -4.46
C THR A 529 10.29 -1.61 -3.06
N PRO A 530 10.60 -2.65 -2.26
CA PRO A 530 11.38 -2.48 -1.04
C PRO A 530 12.71 -1.82 -1.36
N ALA A 531 13.23 -1.00 -0.45
CA ALA A 531 14.49 -0.30 -0.65
C ALA A 531 15.29 -0.17 0.64
N ARG A 532 16.60 -0.05 0.45
CA ARG A 532 17.54 0.35 1.49
C ARG A 532 18.25 1.65 1.12
N TYR A 533 18.69 2.37 2.13
CA TYR A 533 19.57 3.51 1.97
C TYR A 533 20.94 3.07 1.44
N ALA A 534 21.44 3.78 0.45
CA ALA A 534 22.80 3.56 -0.06
C ALA A 534 23.80 4.38 0.76
N SER A 535 25.00 3.84 1.00
CA SER A 535 26.02 4.50 1.84
C SER A 535 26.52 5.84 1.29
N ASP A 536 26.41 6.04 -0.02
CA ASP A 536 26.73 7.28 -0.76
C ASP A 536 25.52 8.22 -0.91
N GLY A 537 24.40 7.88 -0.27
CA GLY A 537 23.14 8.61 -0.31
C GLY A 537 22.21 8.13 -1.40
N GLY A 538 20.90 8.26 -1.22
CA GLY A 538 19.89 7.74 -2.14
C GLY A 538 19.50 6.29 -1.82
N TRP A 539 19.01 5.58 -2.83
CA TRP A 539 18.26 4.34 -2.61
C TRP A 539 18.70 3.22 -3.55
N LEU A 540 18.70 2.00 -3.00
CA LEU A 540 18.82 0.75 -3.75
C LEU A 540 17.53 -0.03 -3.58
N GLY A 541 16.79 -0.20 -4.67
CA GLY A 541 15.54 -0.97 -4.68
C GLY A 541 15.80 -2.47 -4.87
N ASP A 542 14.96 -3.32 -4.26
CA ASP A 542 15.06 -4.76 -4.40
C ASP A 542 14.51 -5.20 -5.79
N PRO A 543 15.29 -5.90 -6.62
CA PRO A 543 14.86 -6.31 -7.97
C PRO A 543 13.82 -7.42 -7.96
N THR A 544 13.82 -8.23 -6.91
CA THR A 544 12.84 -9.30 -6.69
C THR A 544 11.86 -8.88 -5.62
N VAL A 545 10.64 -8.53 -6.04
CA VAL A 545 9.56 -8.20 -5.11
C VAL A 545 8.80 -9.48 -4.77
N ARG A 546 8.92 -9.93 -3.52
CA ARG A 546 8.12 -11.04 -3.00
C ARG A 546 6.81 -10.50 -2.47
N THR A 547 5.72 -10.93 -3.06
CA THR A 547 4.42 -10.29 -2.87
C THR A 547 3.57 -11.04 -1.81
N ALA A 548 3.72 -12.36 -1.73
CA ALA A 548 2.94 -13.26 -0.85
C ALA A 548 3.04 -12.99 0.67
N HIS A 549 4.01 -12.19 1.13
CA HIS A 549 4.20 -11.85 2.53
C HIS A 549 5.10 -10.60 2.67
N LEU A 550 5.20 -10.05 3.88
CA LEU A 550 6.05 -8.88 4.15
C LEU A 550 7.53 -9.22 4.43
N ALA A 551 7.98 -10.48 4.34
CA ALA A 551 9.37 -10.83 4.66
C ALA A 551 10.41 -10.12 3.78
N GLY A 552 10.04 -9.64 2.59
CA GLY A 552 10.89 -8.80 1.76
C GLY A 552 11.17 -7.40 2.32
N LEU A 553 10.51 -7.02 3.42
CA LEU A 553 10.72 -5.77 4.15
C LEU A 553 11.63 -5.92 5.37
N ILE A 554 11.99 -7.15 5.76
CA ILE A 554 12.91 -7.39 6.88
C ILE A 554 14.27 -6.75 6.51
N ASP A 555 14.85 -5.92 7.38
CA ASP A 555 16.10 -5.19 7.14
C ASP A 555 16.06 -4.17 5.97
N ARG A 556 14.87 -3.71 5.58
CA ARG A 556 14.70 -2.63 4.58
C ARG A 556 14.26 -1.36 5.31
N ASP A 557 14.71 -0.22 4.80
CA ASP A 557 14.40 1.08 5.40
C ASP A 557 13.01 1.58 4.97
N GLY A 558 12.53 1.14 3.81
CA GLY A 558 11.33 1.69 3.20
C GLY A 558 10.97 1.06 1.86
N LEU A 559 10.16 1.79 1.11
CA LEU A 559 9.79 1.51 -0.27
C LEU A 559 10.22 2.69 -1.15
N VAL A 560 10.58 2.43 -2.40
CA VAL A 560 10.72 3.49 -3.43
C VAL A 560 9.60 3.41 -4.44
N ILE A 561 9.11 4.57 -4.87
CA ILE A 561 8.21 4.72 -6.01
C ILE A 561 9.06 5.06 -7.23
N VAL A 562 9.18 4.09 -8.13
CA VAL A 562 9.97 4.18 -9.35
C VAL A 562 9.05 4.59 -10.50
N PRO A 563 9.24 5.74 -11.14
CA PRO A 563 8.45 6.12 -12.31
C PRO A 563 8.76 5.21 -13.51
N PRO A 564 7.87 5.14 -14.50
CA PRO A 564 8.22 4.53 -15.78
C PRO A 564 9.46 5.24 -16.36
N ASP A 565 10.29 4.48 -17.07
CA ASP A 565 11.50 4.97 -17.75
C ASP A 565 12.61 5.52 -16.83
N ALA A 566 12.55 5.23 -15.52
CA ALA A 566 13.61 5.60 -14.60
C ALA A 566 14.98 5.03 -15.03
N THR A 567 16.01 5.88 -14.96
CA THR A 567 17.42 5.54 -15.13
C THR A 567 18.20 5.75 -13.83
N ASP A 568 19.41 5.19 -13.73
CA ASP A 568 20.24 5.39 -12.54
C ASP A 568 20.53 6.89 -12.32
N GLY A 569 20.37 7.35 -11.09
CA GLY A 569 20.39 8.76 -10.72
C GLY A 569 19.03 9.47 -10.78
N THR A 570 17.97 8.82 -11.28
CA THR A 570 16.61 9.38 -11.24
C THR A 570 16.20 9.65 -9.80
N THR A 571 15.73 10.86 -9.52
CA THR A 571 15.19 11.23 -8.21
C THR A 571 13.84 10.55 -8.02
N VAL A 572 13.74 9.69 -7.01
CA VAL A 572 12.52 8.93 -6.68
C VAL A 572 12.02 9.28 -5.28
N GLU A 573 10.71 9.08 -5.08
CA GLU A 573 10.09 9.19 -3.76
C GLU A 573 10.34 7.93 -2.93
N PHE A 574 10.64 8.14 -1.66
CA PHE A 574 10.84 7.11 -0.65
C PHE A 574 9.73 7.17 0.40
N LEU A 575 9.13 6.01 0.66
CA LEU A 575 8.13 5.78 1.68
C LEU A 575 8.79 5.03 2.85
N PRO A 576 9.04 5.67 4.00
CA PRO A 576 9.65 5.00 5.13
C PRO A 576 8.71 3.93 5.68
N LEU A 577 9.26 2.78 6.13
CA LEU A 577 8.51 1.89 6.99
C LEU A 577 8.41 2.56 8.36
N LEU A 578 7.19 2.89 8.76
CA LEU A 578 6.92 3.57 10.02
C LEU A 578 7.27 2.60 11.15
N SER A 579 8.23 3.00 11.99
CA SER A 579 8.76 2.23 13.12
C SER A 579 7.93 2.37 14.39
#